data_AF-A0A2E5X278-F1
#
_entry.id   AF-A0A2E5X278-F1
#
_cell.length_a   1.000
_cell.length_b   1.000
_cell.length_c   1.000
_cell.angle_alpha   90.00
_cell.angle_beta   90.00
_cell.angle_gamma   90.00
#
_symmetry.space_group_name_H-M   'P 1'
#
loop_
_entity.id
_entity.type
_entity.pdbx_description
1 polymer ?
#
loop_
_entity_poly.entity_id
_entity_poly.type
_entity_poly.pdbx_seq_one_letter_code
_entity_poly.pdbx_strand_id
1 'polypeptide(L)'
;MKRNHALLALIGGVLCLPPALADPATPTQPSAPDKDTLTAELRHKAYPKWDFVLPQETWTTVSDRIPLPGSDSSAYSVAKRGPMKLEVDSTGNGRFDSKVKGIGGSLTLRGRDEDGEPFQYAVRFKSSSSSWRWSAGGAMRGKLGGHTILIIDQNNNGLYNDYGQDAMIVGKGDAASFLSRVINLKGELYDFEISPNGAQVTATPFEGQTGTLNMTEDYSANGNLVAAIVRSGSNSFNVADYREGLAVPVGTYTLESGFATRGKTETVRIRNGKMGPIEVKAGAEKNVDWGSPVRIEFDYEKDGEYVTVQPNVVFYGAANEEYHTFTPNAKSPKIIVRDKRTGKEVISGRFGGC
;
A
#
# COMPACT_ATOMS: atom_id res chain seq x y z
N MET A 1 -50.90 44.39 62.90
CA MET A 1 -50.27 45.66 63.33
C MET A 1 -49.15 45.32 64.31
N LYS A 2 -48.00 45.99 64.18
CA LYS A 2 -46.79 45.97 65.04
C LYS A 2 -45.71 44.92 64.75
N ARG A 3 -44.59 45.49 64.32
CA ARG A 3 -43.21 44.97 64.23
C ARG A 3 -42.73 44.45 65.60
N ASN A 4 -41.78 43.53 65.59
CA ASN A 4 -40.70 43.50 66.56
C ASN A 4 -39.38 43.10 65.90
N HIS A 5 -38.34 43.87 66.23
CA HIS A 5 -36.95 43.68 65.87
C HIS A 5 -36.28 42.65 66.80
N ALA A 6 -35.34 41.87 66.27
CA ALA A 6 -34.20 41.32 67.01
C ALA A 6 -33.09 41.03 65.98
N LEU A 7 -32.04 41.85 65.93
CA LEU A 7 -30.80 41.84 66.72
C LEU A 7 -29.73 40.99 66.03
N LEU A 8 -28.79 41.71 65.40
CA LEU A 8 -27.56 41.24 64.78
C LEU A 8 -26.59 40.78 65.88
N ALA A 9 -26.05 39.56 65.76
CA ALA A 9 -24.87 39.13 66.50
C ALA A 9 -23.78 38.75 65.49
N LEU A 10 -22.72 39.56 65.42
CA LEU A 10 -21.48 39.24 64.72
C LEU A 10 -20.76 38.14 65.50
N ILE A 11 -20.56 36.97 64.89
CA ILE A 11 -19.61 35.95 65.35
C ILE A 11 -18.49 35.90 64.32
N GLY A 12 -17.31 36.35 64.71
CA GLY A 12 -16.07 36.17 63.96
C GLY A 12 -15.67 34.70 63.99
N GLY A 13 -15.85 34.02 62.85
CA GLY A 13 -15.35 32.67 62.62
C GLY A 13 -14.04 32.72 61.85
N VAL A 14 -12.98 32.18 62.45
CA VAL A 14 -11.69 31.91 61.81
C VAL A 14 -11.90 30.87 60.70
N LEU A 15 -11.63 31.26 59.45
CA LEU A 15 -11.61 30.35 58.29
C LEU A 15 -10.32 29.52 58.32
N CYS A 16 -10.42 28.26 58.75
CA CYS A 16 -9.39 27.26 58.50
C CYS A 16 -9.52 26.79 57.04
N LEU A 17 -8.53 27.11 56.21
CA LEU A 17 -8.38 26.54 54.88
C LEU A 17 -8.10 25.03 54.99
N PRO A 18 -8.79 24.16 54.24
CA PRO A 18 -8.45 22.75 54.18
C PRO A 18 -7.10 22.55 53.45
N PRO A 19 -6.34 21.49 53.80
CA PRO A 19 -5.07 21.18 53.14
C PRO A 19 -5.30 20.84 51.67
N ALA A 20 -4.37 21.26 50.83
CA ALA A 20 -4.35 20.98 49.39
C ALA A 20 -4.38 19.46 49.15
N LEU A 21 -5.38 19.00 48.39
CA LEU A 21 -5.44 17.63 47.88
C LEU A 21 -4.29 17.46 46.87
N ALA A 22 -3.43 16.47 47.11
CA ALA A 22 -2.40 16.07 46.17
C ALA A 22 -3.02 15.52 44.88
N ASP A 23 -2.44 15.88 43.74
CA ASP A 23 -2.84 15.35 42.43
C ASP A 23 -2.77 13.81 42.43
N PRO A 24 -3.76 13.12 41.84
CA PRO A 24 -3.70 11.67 41.70
C PRO A 24 -2.53 11.30 40.80
N ALA A 25 -1.66 10.42 41.31
CA ALA A 25 -0.54 9.86 40.57
C ALA A 25 -1.04 9.25 39.24
N THR A 26 -0.43 9.65 38.14
CA THR A 26 -0.60 9.03 36.83
C THR A 26 -0.37 7.52 36.97
N PRO A 27 -1.31 6.65 36.59
CA PRO A 27 -1.11 5.22 36.70
C PRO A 27 0.04 4.81 35.79
N THR A 28 1.14 4.35 36.39
CA THR A 28 2.25 3.74 35.68
C THR A 28 1.71 2.51 34.96
N GLN A 29 1.67 2.58 33.62
CA GLN A 29 1.28 1.45 32.79
C GLN A 29 2.19 0.26 33.12
N PRO A 30 1.65 -0.95 33.34
CA PRO A 30 2.48 -2.13 33.56
C PRO A 30 3.35 -2.36 32.32
N SER A 31 4.67 -2.48 32.53
CA SER A 31 5.63 -2.87 31.50
C SER A 31 5.18 -4.19 30.88
N ALA A 32 4.96 -4.20 29.56
CA ALA A 32 4.73 -5.42 28.82
C ALA A 32 5.90 -6.39 29.06
N PRO A 33 5.68 -7.72 29.02
CA PRO A 33 6.77 -8.69 29.11
C PRO A 33 7.82 -8.37 28.03
N ASP A 34 9.11 -8.48 28.39
CA ASP A 34 10.23 -8.31 27.47
C ASP A 34 9.99 -9.19 26.24
N LYS A 35 9.68 -8.55 25.11
CA LYS A 35 9.58 -9.23 23.82
C LYS A 35 10.99 -9.38 23.28
N ASP A 36 11.33 -10.55 22.77
CA ASP A 36 12.68 -10.80 22.27
C ASP A 36 12.92 -10.10 20.93
N THR A 37 14.14 -9.61 20.75
CA THR A 37 14.66 -9.22 19.43
C THR A 37 14.73 -10.44 18.52
N LEU A 38 14.21 -10.32 17.31
CA LEU A 38 14.18 -11.38 16.31
C LEU A 38 15.19 -11.08 15.20
N THR A 39 15.87 -12.10 14.70
CA THR A 39 16.74 -11.99 13.52
C THR A 39 16.44 -13.10 12.53
N ALA A 40 16.71 -12.86 11.25
CA ALA A 40 16.60 -13.88 10.22
C ALA A 40 17.54 -13.63 9.04
N GLU A 41 17.98 -14.72 8.42
CA GLU A 41 18.59 -14.68 7.09
C GLU A 41 17.51 -14.83 6.01
N LEU A 42 17.59 -14.00 4.98
CA LEU A 42 16.76 -14.11 3.79
C LEU A 42 17.61 -14.60 2.61
N ARG A 43 16.96 -15.32 1.69
CA ARG A 43 17.60 -15.79 0.45
C ARG A 43 16.80 -15.32 -0.76
N HIS A 44 17.52 -14.93 -1.80
CA HIS A 44 16.89 -14.54 -3.06
C HIS A 44 16.12 -15.73 -3.65
N LYS A 45 14.87 -15.50 -4.04
CA LYS A 45 14.02 -16.46 -4.71
C LYS A 45 13.41 -15.83 -5.97
N ALA A 46 13.61 -16.49 -7.10
CA ALA A 46 12.97 -16.12 -8.36
C ALA A 46 11.49 -16.56 -8.40
N TYR A 47 10.65 -15.76 -9.04
CA TYR A 47 9.23 -16.03 -9.25
C TYR A 47 8.89 -15.93 -10.75
N PRO A 48 9.09 -17.02 -11.53
CA PRO A 48 8.80 -17.03 -12.97
C PRO A 48 7.31 -16.75 -13.28
N LYS A 49 6.43 -17.18 -12.38
CA LYS A 49 5.03 -16.78 -12.36
C LYS A 49 4.89 -15.67 -11.31
N TRP A 50 4.59 -14.47 -11.76
CA TRP A 50 4.43 -13.31 -10.91
C TRP A 50 2.95 -13.09 -10.59
N ASP A 51 2.53 -13.55 -9.42
CA ASP A 51 1.15 -13.40 -8.94
C ASP A 51 1.02 -12.31 -7.86
N PHE A 52 2.11 -11.62 -7.52
CA PHE A 52 2.10 -10.59 -6.47
C PHE A 52 1.42 -9.29 -6.92
N VAL A 53 0.63 -8.72 -6.02
CA VAL A 53 0.04 -7.38 -6.15
C VAL A 53 0.96 -6.38 -5.45
N LEU A 54 1.64 -5.56 -6.23
CA LEU A 54 2.51 -4.51 -5.72
C LEU A 54 1.75 -3.16 -5.58
N PRO A 55 2.08 -2.35 -4.56
CA PRO A 55 1.36 -1.11 -4.25
C PRO A 55 1.49 -0.08 -5.38
N GLN A 56 2.70 0.14 -5.88
CA GLN A 56 2.97 1.03 -7.02
C GLN A 56 4.02 0.38 -7.91
N GLU A 57 3.62 -0.69 -8.59
CA GLU A 57 4.51 -1.44 -9.46
C GLU A 57 5.20 -0.53 -10.48
N THR A 58 6.52 -0.46 -10.40
CA THR A 58 7.33 0.28 -11.36
C THR A 58 7.87 -0.67 -12.43
N TRP A 59 8.03 -0.13 -13.63
CA TRP A 59 8.62 -0.84 -14.76
C TRP A 59 9.64 0.07 -15.43
N THR A 60 10.89 -0.35 -15.45
CA THR A 60 11.99 0.39 -16.05
C THR A 60 12.07 0.09 -17.54
N THR A 61 12.24 1.11 -18.37
CA THR A 61 12.47 0.90 -19.81
C THR A 61 13.79 0.17 -20.01
N VAL A 62 13.78 -0.91 -20.80
CA VAL A 62 15.00 -1.62 -21.16
C VAL A 62 15.89 -0.69 -21.99
N SER A 63 17.08 -0.38 -21.47
CA SER A 63 18.17 0.27 -22.20
C SER A 63 19.14 -0.78 -22.76
N ASP A 64 20.38 -0.38 -23.05
CA ASP A 64 21.51 -1.23 -23.40
C ASP A 64 22.00 -2.10 -22.23
N ARG A 65 21.52 -1.86 -21.00
CA ARG A 65 21.95 -2.57 -19.78
C ARG A 65 20.88 -2.64 -18.70
N ILE A 66 21.08 -3.51 -17.72
CA ILE A 66 20.34 -3.55 -16.45
C ILE A 66 21.30 -3.14 -15.33
N PRO A 67 21.14 -1.96 -14.72
CA PRO A 67 22.03 -1.51 -13.64
C PRO A 67 21.70 -2.26 -12.35
N LEU A 68 22.70 -2.92 -11.75
CA LEU A 68 22.62 -3.46 -10.40
C LEU A 68 23.88 -3.04 -9.60
N PRO A 69 23.77 -2.68 -8.31
CA PRO A 69 24.90 -2.31 -7.45
C PRO A 69 25.87 -3.48 -7.31
N GLY A 70 27.15 -3.16 -7.12
CA GLY A 70 28.22 -4.16 -6.98
C GLY A 70 28.53 -4.96 -8.26
N SER A 71 27.83 -4.73 -9.36
CA SER A 71 28.22 -5.26 -10.67
C SER A 71 29.07 -4.25 -11.42
N ASP A 72 30.11 -4.71 -12.11
CA ASP A 72 30.84 -3.89 -13.07
C ASP A 72 29.82 -3.20 -13.99
N SER A 73 29.99 -1.91 -14.25
CA SER A 73 29.00 -1.06 -14.94
C SER A 73 28.56 -1.53 -16.36
N SER A 74 29.16 -2.61 -16.87
CA SER A 74 28.87 -3.30 -18.12
C SER A 74 28.26 -4.71 -17.99
N ALA A 75 28.09 -5.24 -16.77
CA ALA A 75 27.84 -6.67 -16.54
C ALA A 75 26.57 -7.16 -17.24
N TYR A 76 25.42 -6.52 -17.05
CA TYR A 76 24.16 -7.03 -17.58
C TYR A 76 23.73 -6.33 -18.85
N SER A 77 24.53 -6.49 -19.91
CA SER A 77 24.25 -5.94 -21.23
C SER A 77 22.98 -6.55 -21.85
N VAL A 78 22.16 -5.71 -22.48
CA VAL A 78 20.90 -6.11 -23.14
C VAL A 78 20.89 -5.64 -24.59
N ALA A 79 20.61 -6.58 -25.50
CA ALA A 79 20.45 -6.31 -26.91
C ALA A 79 19.02 -6.60 -27.38
N LYS A 80 18.37 -5.57 -27.93
CA LYS A 80 17.07 -5.70 -28.59
C LYS A 80 17.26 -6.34 -29.96
N ARG A 81 16.56 -7.46 -30.21
CA ARG A 81 16.60 -8.21 -31.48
C ARG A 81 15.21 -8.22 -32.12
N GLY A 82 14.63 -7.02 -32.28
CA GLY A 82 13.25 -6.82 -32.75
C GLY A 82 12.22 -6.74 -31.61
N PRO A 83 10.92 -6.63 -31.94
CA PRO A 83 9.86 -6.35 -30.96
C PRO A 83 9.56 -7.53 -30.01
N MET A 84 9.97 -8.74 -30.37
CA MET A 84 9.62 -9.98 -29.65
C MET A 84 10.85 -10.77 -29.18
N LYS A 85 12.05 -10.16 -29.17
CA LYS A 85 13.26 -10.84 -28.73
C LYS A 85 14.25 -9.90 -28.04
N LEU A 86 14.70 -10.32 -26.86
CA LEU A 86 15.87 -9.76 -26.16
C LEU A 86 16.96 -10.82 -26.07
N GLU A 87 18.21 -10.36 -26.15
CA GLU A 87 19.40 -11.10 -25.77
C GLU A 87 20.01 -10.40 -24.56
N VAL A 88 20.38 -11.17 -23.53
CA VAL A 88 20.86 -10.64 -22.25
C VAL A 88 22.15 -11.37 -21.88
N ASP A 89 23.17 -10.62 -21.49
CA ASP A 89 24.31 -11.15 -20.73
C ASP A 89 23.85 -11.34 -19.29
N SER A 90 23.47 -12.56 -18.95
CA SER A 90 22.91 -12.87 -17.63
C SER A 90 23.97 -13.14 -16.57
N THR A 91 25.24 -13.21 -16.95
CA THR A 91 26.35 -13.57 -16.05
C THR A 91 27.41 -12.50 -15.89
N GLY A 92 27.29 -11.36 -16.59
CA GLY A 92 28.26 -10.28 -16.43
C GLY A 92 29.50 -10.41 -17.30
N ASN A 93 29.57 -11.38 -18.21
CA ASN A 93 30.84 -11.84 -18.81
C ASN A 93 31.16 -11.26 -20.20
N GLY A 94 30.36 -10.29 -20.66
CA GLY A 94 30.44 -9.68 -21.99
C GLY A 94 29.81 -10.49 -23.12
N ARG A 95 29.15 -11.63 -22.82
CA ARG A 95 28.53 -12.50 -23.84
C ARG A 95 27.04 -12.65 -23.57
N PHE A 96 26.23 -12.44 -24.61
CA PHE A 96 24.81 -12.74 -24.57
C PHE A 96 24.58 -14.26 -24.45
N ASP A 97 24.21 -14.72 -23.26
CA ASP A 97 24.00 -16.13 -22.93
C ASP A 97 22.52 -16.48 -22.65
N SER A 98 21.67 -15.47 -22.50
CA SER A 98 20.23 -15.60 -22.22
C SER A 98 19.37 -14.94 -23.30
N LYS A 99 18.15 -15.47 -23.50
CA LYS A 99 17.18 -14.97 -24.49
C LYS A 99 15.78 -14.88 -23.90
N VAL A 100 15.10 -13.76 -24.13
CA VAL A 100 13.67 -13.60 -23.85
C VAL A 100 12.93 -13.53 -25.18
N LYS A 101 11.88 -14.33 -25.36
CA LYS A 101 11.10 -14.40 -26.60
C LYS A 101 9.62 -14.12 -26.31
N GLY A 102 8.93 -13.51 -27.27
CA GLY A 102 7.50 -13.21 -27.16
C GLY A 102 7.21 -11.84 -26.56
N ILE A 103 6.07 -11.72 -25.87
CA ILE A 103 5.59 -10.48 -25.27
C ILE A 103 6.09 -10.26 -23.83
N GLY A 104 6.89 -11.18 -23.30
CA GLY A 104 7.43 -11.12 -21.95
C GLY A 104 8.22 -12.37 -21.58
N GLY A 105 8.77 -12.38 -20.37
CA GLY A 105 9.48 -13.53 -19.82
C GLY A 105 10.30 -13.15 -18.60
N SER A 106 10.99 -14.12 -18.00
CA SER A 106 11.83 -13.90 -16.82
C SER A 106 13.20 -14.57 -16.99
N LEU A 107 14.22 -14.02 -16.36
CA LEU A 107 15.55 -14.63 -16.24
C LEU A 107 16.17 -14.30 -14.89
N THR A 108 17.23 -15.00 -14.54
CA THR A 108 18.02 -14.74 -13.34
C THR A 108 19.38 -14.24 -13.75
N LEU A 109 19.70 -13.01 -13.36
CA LEU A 109 21.03 -12.43 -13.42
C LEU A 109 21.89 -13.02 -12.30
N ARG A 110 23.14 -13.29 -12.60
CA ARG A 110 24.12 -13.85 -11.67
C ARG A 110 25.39 -13.03 -11.76
N GLY A 111 25.97 -12.69 -10.61
CA GLY A 111 27.21 -11.93 -10.54
C GLY A 111 27.90 -12.13 -9.20
N ARG A 112 28.86 -11.24 -8.94
CA ARG A 112 29.51 -11.10 -7.65
C ARG A 112 29.35 -9.66 -7.19
N ASP A 113 29.18 -9.45 -5.90
CA ASP A 113 29.13 -8.10 -5.30
C ASP A 113 30.54 -7.53 -5.09
N GLU A 114 30.62 -6.36 -4.44
CA GLU A 114 31.88 -5.65 -4.17
C GLU A 114 32.85 -6.47 -3.30
N ASP A 115 32.32 -7.36 -2.45
CA ASP A 115 33.09 -8.27 -1.60
C ASP A 115 33.47 -9.57 -2.33
N GLY A 116 33.02 -9.73 -3.58
CA GLY A 116 33.24 -10.91 -4.40
C GLY A 116 32.27 -12.05 -4.11
N GLU A 117 31.26 -11.86 -3.28
CA GLU A 117 30.27 -12.88 -2.93
C GLU A 117 29.26 -13.06 -4.06
N PRO A 118 28.88 -14.32 -4.39
CA PRO A 118 27.96 -14.58 -5.49
C PRO A 118 26.55 -14.12 -5.14
N PHE A 119 25.93 -13.35 -6.04
CA PHE A 119 24.53 -12.95 -5.91
C PHE A 119 23.67 -13.42 -7.09
N GLN A 120 22.36 -13.43 -6.85
CA GLN A 120 21.35 -13.69 -7.87
C GLN A 120 20.30 -12.59 -7.83
N TYR A 121 19.83 -12.18 -8.99
CA TYR A 121 18.76 -11.20 -9.12
C TYR A 121 17.83 -11.60 -10.25
N ALA A 122 16.58 -11.93 -9.93
CA ALA A 122 15.60 -12.28 -10.97
C ALA A 122 14.97 -11.03 -11.55
N VAL A 123 14.87 -10.97 -12.87
CA VAL A 123 14.18 -9.92 -13.62
C VAL A 123 13.05 -10.53 -14.42
N ARG A 124 11.97 -9.75 -14.58
CA ARG A 124 10.88 -10.04 -15.51
C ARG A 124 10.75 -8.92 -16.52
N PHE A 125 10.36 -9.30 -17.73
CA PHE A 125 10.24 -8.42 -18.88
C PHE A 125 8.82 -8.46 -19.42
N LYS A 126 8.39 -7.32 -19.95
CA LYS A 126 7.22 -7.22 -20.82
C LYS A 126 7.55 -6.37 -22.03
N SER A 127 6.98 -6.75 -23.16
CA SER A 127 7.02 -5.99 -24.39
C SER A 127 5.67 -5.30 -24.61
N SER A 128 5.72 -4.01 -24.88
CA SER A 128 4.63 -3.25 -25.50
C SER A 128 4.97 -3.04 -26.98
N SER A 129 4.00 -2.62 -27.80
CA SER A 129 4.15 -2.50 -29.26
C SER A 129 5.37 -1.71 -29.74
N SER A 130 5.99 -0.87 -28.90
CA SER A 130 7.17 -0.07 -29.23
C SER A 130 8.33 -0.15 -28.21
N SER A 131 8.15 -0.79 -27.05
CA SER A 131 9.21 -0.80 -26.02
C SER A 131 9.18 -2.02 -25.13
N TRP A 132 10.39 -2.50 -24.80
CA TRP A 132 10.63 -3.46 -23.73
C TRP A 132 10.77 -2.74 -22.40
N ARG A 133 10.16 -3.30 -21.36
CA ARG A 133 10.31 -2.86 -19.97
C ARG A 133 10.66 -4.05 -19.09
N TRP A 134 11.34 -3.78 -17.99
CA TRP A 134 11.71 -4.79 -17.00
C TRP A 134 11.35 -4.33 -15.58
N SER A 135 11.27 -5.28 -14.67
CA SER A 135 11.04 -5.09 -13.23
C SER A 135 11.66 -6.27 -12.48
N ALA A 136 11.82 -6.16 -11.16
CA ALA A 136 12.16 -7.29 -10.30
C ALA A 136 11.21 -8.48 -10.56
N GLY A 137 11.80 -9.65 -10.75
CA GLY A 137 11.15 -10.95 -10.91
C GLY A 137 11.47 -11.90 -9.76
N GLY A 138 12.01 -11.38 -8.66
CA GLY A 138 12.42 -12.11 -7.47
C GLY A 138 12.13 -11.34 -6.18
N ALA A 139 12.37 -11.99 -5.06
CA ALA A 139 12.28 -11.39 -3.73
C ALA A 139 13.32 -12.02 -2.80
N MET A 140 13.80 -11.27 -1.81
CA MET A 140 14.47 -11.83 -0.64
C MET A 140 13.42 -12.47 0.26
N ARG A 141 13.57 -13.76 0.56
CA ARG A 141 12.58 -14.53 1.30
C ARG A 141 13.20 -15.25 2.49
N GLY A 142 12.51 -15.21 3.62
CA GLY A 142 12.90 -15.96 4.83
C GLY A 142 11.76 -16.07 5.83
N LYS A 143 12.10 -16.47 7.06
CA LYS A 143 11.18 -16.54 8.19
C LYS A 143 11.70 -15.70 9.36
N LEU A 144 10.90 -14.75 9.83
CA LEU A 144 11.18 -13.92 11.01
C LEU A 144 10.09 -14.17 12.05
N GLY A 145 10.46 -14.58 13.26
CA GLY A 145 9.47 -14.97 14.28
C GLY A 145 8.52 -16.09 13.82
N GLY A 146 8.96 -16.97 12.92
CA GLY A 146 8.12 -18.02 12.31
C GLY A 146 7.21 -17.56 11.16
N HIS A 147 7.14 -16.26 10.89
CA HIS A 147 6.34 -15.68 9.81
C HIS A 147 7.16 -15.53 8.54
N THR A 148 6.55 -15.82 7.39
CA THR A 148 7.21 -15.61 6.09
C THR A 148 7.33 -14.12 5.82
N ILE A 149 8.51 -13.66 5.43
CA ILE A 149 8.77 -12.30 4.97
C ILE A 149 9.28 -12.38 3.53
N LEU A 150 8.74 -11.55 2.65
CA LEU A 150 9.27 -11.31 1.30
C LEU A 150 9.58 -9.83 1.16
N ILE A 151 10.76 -9.51 0.64
CA ILE A 151 11.18 -8.14 0.30
C ILE A 151 11.49 -8.09 -1.18
N ILE A 152 10.89 -7.12 -1.86
CA ILE A 152 10.95 -6.96 -3.32
C ILE A 152 11.53 -5.58 -3.60
N ASP A 153 12.67 -5.56 -4.30
CA ASP A 153 13.27 -4.35 -4.87
C ASP A 153 12.32 -3.79 -5.94
N GLN A 154 11.45 -2.87 -5.54
CA GLN A 154 10.37 -2.39 -6.40
C GLN A 154 10.82 -1.23 -7.29
N ASN A 155 11.83 -0.47 -6.86
CA ASN A 155 12.39 0.63 -7.65
C ASN A 155 13.46 0.12 -8.65
N ASN A 156 13.85 -1.15 -8.54
CA ASN A 156 14.78 -1.87 -9.40
C ASN A 156 16.21 -1.32 -9.33
N ASN A 157 16.66 -0.93 -8.14
CA ASN A 157 18.00 -0.40 -7.94
C ASN A 157 18.96 -1.42 -7.33
N GLY A 158 18.53 -2.67 -7.11
CA GLY A 158 19.31 -3.76 -6.54
C GLY A 158 19.58 -3.69 -5.04
N LEU A 159 19.02 -2.70 -4.35
CA LEU A 159 18.99 -2.60 -2.89
C LEU A 159 17.64 -3.09 -2.37
N TYR A 160 17.61 -3.55 -1.11
CA TYR A 160 16.41 -4.08 -0.46
C TYR A 160 16.06 -3.33 0.83
N ASN A 161 16.70 -2.19 1.08
CA ASN A 161 16.54 -1.38 2.29
C ASN A 161 15.96 0.01 2.02
N ASP A 162 15.32 0.22 0.86
CA ASP A 162 14.68 1.50 0.54
C ASP A 162 13.27 1.59 1.13
N TYR A 163 13.21 1.97 2.40
CA TYR A 163 11.95 2.16 3.13
C TYR A 163 11.01 3.10 2.40
N GLY A 164 9.76 2.66 2.23
CA GLY A 164 8.73 3.41 1.53
C GLY A 164 8.87 3.42 0.00
N GLN A 165 9.83 2.69 -0.58
CA GLN A 165 9.98 2.49 -2.02
C GLN A 165 9.91 1.02 -2.39
N ASP A 166 10.70 0.18 -1.72
CA ASP A 166 10.64 -1.27 -1.85
C ASP A 166 9.30 -1.81 -1.37
N ALA A 167 9.00 -3.06 -1.71
CA ALA A 167 7.76 -3.71 -1.31
C ALA A 167 8.03 -4.86 -0.34
N MET A 168 7.09 -5.08 0.58
CA MET A 168 7.17 -6.13 1.59
C MET A 168 5.86 -6.91 1.68
N ILE A 169 5.96 -8.23 1.85
CA ILE A 169 4.85 -9.09 2.27
C ILE A 169 5.22 -9.71 3.62
N VAL A 170 4.31 -9.61 4.58
CA VAL A 170 4.42 -10.24 5.89
C VAL A 170 3.33 -11.30 6.04
N GLY A 171 3.72 -12.53 6.38
CA GLY A 171 2.79 -13.62 6.64
C GLY A 171 2.33 -14.35 5.38
N LYS A 172 1.01 -14.48 5.21
CA LYS A 172 0.36 -15.20 4.11
C LYS A 172 -0.42 -14.17 3.28
N GLY A 173 -0.17 -14.12 1.99
CA GLY A 173 -0.84 -13.20 1.08
C GLY A 173 0.02 -12.93 -0.14
N ASP A 174 -0.61 -12.45 -1.20
CA ASP A 174 0.07 -12.10 -2.45
C ASP A 174 0.15 -10.58 -2.65
N ALA A 175 -0.43 -9.78 -1.75
CA ALA A 175 -0.38 -8.32 -1.80
C ALA A 175 0.72 -7.76 -0.89
N ALA A 176 1.58 -6.93 -1.47
CA ALA A 176 2.66 -6.26 -0.76
C ALA A 176 2.24 -4.85 -0.31
N SER A 177 2.70 -4.43 0.87
CA SER A 177 2.81 -3.02 1.24
C SER A 177 4.15 -2.45 0.79
N PHE A 178 4.39 -1.17 1.01
CA PHE A 178 5.76 -0.68 0.95
C PHE A 178 6.58 -1.26 2.10
N LEU A 179 7.89 -1.37 1.91
CA LEU A 179 8.86 -1.69 2.93
C LEU A 179 8.72 -0.67 4.06
N SER A 180 8.40 -1.17 5.24
CA SER A 180 8.04 -0.37 6.41
C SER A 180 9.14 -0.43 7.46
N ARG A 181 9.37 0.68 8.19
CA ARG A 181 10.24 0.66 9.37
C ARG A 181 9.60 -0.01 10.58
N VAL A 182 8.28 -0.16 10.58
CA VAL A 182 7.56 -0.92 11.59
C VAL A 182 6.76 -2.03 10.91
N ILE A 183 6.90 -3.26 11.37
CA ILE A 183 6.15 -4.41 10.85
C ILE A 183 5.21 -4.97 11.91
N ASN A 184 4.12 -5.60 11.47
CA ASN A 184 3.21 -6.33 12.33
C ASN A 184 3.45 -7.84 12.18
N LEU A 185 3.94 -8.50 13.23
CA LEU A 185 4.08 -9.94 13.32
C LEU A 185 2.98 -10.48 14.25
N LYS A 186 1.87 -10.94 13.66
CA LYS A 186 0.75 -11.59 14.38
C LYS A 186 0.15 -10.72 15.50
N GLY A 187 -0.09 -9.45 15.20
CA GLY A 187 -0.67 -8.47 16.12
C GLY A 187 0.36 -7.70 16.94
N GLU A 188 1.63 -8.08 16.89
CA GLU A 188 2.70 -7.41 17.62
C GLU A 188 3.55 -6.56 16.68
N LEU A 189 3.87 -5.33 17.11
CA LEU A 189 4.68 -4.42 16.33
C LEU A 189 6.16 -4.52 16.67
N TYR A 190 6.99 -4.43 15.64
CA TYR A 190 8.44 -4.42 15.75
C TYR A 190 9.02 -3.32 14.86
N ASP A 191 10.02 -2.60 15.37
CA ASP A 191 10.94 -1.82 14.53
C ASP A 191 11.76 -2.80 13.69
N PHE A 192 11.85 -2.54 12.39
CA PHE A 192 12.39 -3.45 11.40
C PHE A 192 13.61 -2.83 10.70
N GLU A 193 14.67 -3.63 10.64
CA GLU A 193 15.89 -3.30 9.92
C GLU A 193 16.25 -4.42 8.94
N ILE A 194 16.81 -4.02 7.80
CA ILE A 194 17.27 -4.92 6.74
C ILE A 194 18.59 -4.43 6.16
N SER A 195 19.52 -5.36 5.90
CA SER A 195 20.79 -5.06 5.23
C SER A 195 20.57 -4.56 3.79
N PRO A 196 21.48 -3.75 3.21
CA PRO A 196 21.32 -3.25 1.84
C PRO A 196 21.11 -4.33 0.78
N ASN A 197 21.82 -5.47 0.91
CA ASN A 197 21.66 -6.63 0.02
C ASN A 197 20.44 -7.51 0.35
N GLY A 198 19.67 -7.16 1.38
CA GLY A 198 18.46 -7.84 1.83
C GLY A 198 18.67 -9.21 2.48
N ALA A 199 19.92 -9.61 2.73
CA ALA A 199 20.25 -10.95 3.23
C ALA A 199 20.00 -11.14 4.72
N GLN A 200 20.00 -10.06 5.51
CA GLN A 200 19.81 -10.12 6.96
C GLN A 200 18.74 -9.12 7.40
N VAL A 201 17.90 -9.55 8.34
CA VAL A 201 16.88 -8.71 8.95
C VAL A 201 16.90 -8.82 10.46
N THR A 202 16.56 -7.73 11.12
CA THR A 202 16.38 -7.63 12.58
C THR A 202 15.03 -6.98 12.86
N ALA A 203 14.33 -7.48 13.88
CA ALA A 203 13.10 -6.89 14.39
C ALA A 203 13.20 -6.74 15.91
N THR A 204 13.17 -5.50 16.40
CA THR A 204 13.15 -5.17 17.84
C THR A 204 11.74 -4.77 18.25
N PRO A 205 11.27 -5.10 19.46
CA PRO A 205 9.92 -4.72 19.88
C PRO A 205 9.68 -3.22 19.75
N PHE A 206 8.54 -2.85 19.19
CA PHE A 206 8.16 -1.45 19.06
C PHE A 206 7.71 -0.87 20.41
N GLU A 207 8.34 0.21 20.85
CA GLU A 207 8.05 0.86 22.15
C GLU A 207 7.05 2.03 22.05
N GLY A 208 6.64 2.41 20.84
CA GLY A 208 5.73 3.53 20.63
C GLY A 208 4.26 3.21 20.94
N GLN A 209 3.43 4.25 20.96
CA GLN A 209 1.99 4.09 21.10
C GLN A 209 1.39 3.42 19.86
N THR A 210 0.42 2.53 20.08
CA THR A 210 -0.26 1.78 19.04
C THR A 210 -1.76 2.04 19.06
N GLY A 211 -2.40 1.83 17.92
CA GLY A 211 -3.86 1.73 17.79
C GLY A 211 -4.21 0.63 16.80
N THR A 212 -5.50 0.41 16.58
CA THR A 212 -6.00 -0.58 15.61
C THR A 212 -6.58 0.14 14.41
N LEU A 213 -6.18 -0.26 13.20
CA LEU A 213 -6.76 0.22 11.95
C LEU A 213 -7.53 -0.91 11.27
N ASN A 214 -8.82 -0.69 11.04
CA ASN A 214 -9.69 -1.62 10.34
C ASN A 214 -10.26 -0.97 9.07
N MET A 215 -9.97 -1.58 7.93
CA MET A 215 -10.50 -1.17 6.62
C MET A 215 -11.22 -2.33 5.92
N THR A 216 -11.63 -3.35 6.65
CA THR A 216 -12.24 -4.56 6.08
C THR A 216 -13.65 -4.80 6.58
N GLU A 217 -13.94 -4.47 7.85
CA GLU A 217 -15.28 -4.64 8.44
C GLU A 217 -16.33 -3.81 7.70
N ASP A 218 -16.06 -2.53 7.52
CA ASP A 218 -16.96 -1.59 6.83
C ASP A 218 -16.65 -1.45 5.32
N TYR A 219 -15.85 -2.34 4.75
CA TYR A 219 -15.62 -2.35 3.30
C TYR A 219 -16.84 -2.91 2.58
N SER A 220 -17.57 -2.04 1.88
CA SER A 220 -18.80 -2.42 1.20
C SER A 220 -18.61 -2.46 -0.32
N ALA A 221 -18.21 -3.57 -0.92
CA ALA A 221 -18.19 -3.67 -2.39
C ALA A 221 -18.48 -5.09 -2.89
N ASN A 222 -18.99 -5.18 -4.11
CA ASN A 222 -19.16 -6.44 -4.81
C ASN A 222 -17.81 -6.93 -5.35
N GLY A 223 -16.90 -7.33 -4.46
CA GLY A 223 -15.57 -7.83 -4.78
C GLY A 223 -14.79 -8.22 -3.53
N ASN A 224 -13.83 -9.14 -3.67
CA ASN A 224 -12.89 -9.47 -2.61
C ASN A 224 -11.75 -8.45 -2.59
N LEU A 225 -11.58 -7.78 -1.46
CA LEU A 225 -10.46 -6.88 -1.22
C LEU A 225 -9.19 -7.72 -1.01
N VAL A 226 -8.21 -7.55 -1.89
CA VAL A 226 -6.94 -8.28 -1.86
C VAL A 226 -5.81 -7.41 -1.30
N ALA A 227 -5.89 -6.10 -1.52
CA ALA A 227 -4.94 -5.15 -0.97
C ALA A 227 -5.63 -3.87 -0.51
N ALA A 228 -5.22 -3.37 0.66
CA ALA A 228 -5.54 -2.04 1.17
C ALA A 228 -4.28 -1.53 1.88
N ILE A 229 -3.45 -0.81 1.13
CA ILE A 229 -2.13 -0.36 1.54
C ILE A 229 -2.26 1.05 2.07
N VAL A 230 -2.02 1.21 3.36
CA VAL A 230 -1.95 2.52 4.00
C VAL A 230 -0.52 2.92 4.28
N ARG A 231 -0.27 4.22 4.38
CA ARG A 231 1.05 4.78 4.66
C ARG A 231 0.99 5.94 5.66
N SER A 232 1.97 5.99 6.56
CA SER A 232 2.23 7.11 7.47
C SER A 232 3.76 7.28 7.58
N GLY A 233 4.31 8.31 6.93
CA GLY A 233 5.76 8.51 6.86
C GLY A 233 6.50 7.30 6.24
N SER A 234 7.41 6.70 7.01
CA SER A 234 8.17 5.49 6.64
C SER A 234 7.44 4.18 6.94
N ASN A 235 6.21 4.23 7.45
CA ASN A 235 5.44 3.05 7.81
C ASN A 235 4.39 2.76 6.75
N SER A 236 4.26 1.49 6.35
CA SER A 236 3.24 1.05 5.40
C SER A 236 2.74 -0.35 5.75
N PHE A 237 1.42 -0.53 5.64
CA PHE A 237 0.75 -1.77 6.03
C PHE A 237 -0.29 -2.17 5.00
N ASN A 238 -0.36 -3.46 4.68
CA ASN A 238 -1.52 -4.05 4.02
C ASN A 238 -2.53 -4.47 5.09
N VAL A 239 -3.69 -3.82 5.14
CA VAL A 239 -4.73 -4.12 6.13
C VAL A 239 -5.84 -5.05 5.61
N ALA A 240 -5.81 -5.42 4.32
CA ALA A 240 -6.88 -6.20 3.69
C ALA A 240 -7.06 -7.62 4.26
N ASP A 241 -6.02 -8.21 4.82
CA ASP A 241 -6.05 -9.58 5.36
C ASP A 241 -6.50 -9.62 6.85
N TYR A 242 -6.82 -8.48 7.45
CA TYR A 242 -7.05 -8.34 8.90
C TYR A 242 -8.49 -7.91 9.22
N ARG A 243 -9.39 -8.89 9.31
CA ARG A 243 -10.84 -8.68 9.57
C ARG A 243 -11.15 -7.97 10.88
N GLU A 244 -10.36 -8.24 11.90
CA GLU A 244 -10.47 -7.64 13.25
C GLU A 244 -9.61 -6.37 13.39
N GLY A 245 -9.13 -5.83 12.27
CA GLY A 245 -8.18 -4.73 12.23
C GLY A 245 -6.73 -5.17 12.46
N LEU A 246 -5.83 -4.25 12.13
CA LEU A 246 -4.39 -4.43 12.27
C LEU A 246 -3.85 -3.45 13.30
N ALA A 247 -3.06 -3.93 14.26
CA ALA A 247 -2.29 -3.06 15.14
C ALA A 247 -1.25 -2.30 14.32
N VAL A 248 -1.23 -0.97 14.44
CA VAL A 248 -0.30 -0.06 13.75
C VAL A 248 0.17 1.05 14.71
N PRO A 249 1.31 1.72 14.45
CA PRO A 249 1.70 2.89 15.23
C PRO A 249 0.63 3.99 15.18
N VAL A 250 0.48 4.74 16.27
CA VAL A 250 -0.35 5.96 16.27
C VAL A 250 0.15 6.92 15.19
N GLY A 251 -0.78 7.51 14.45
CA GLY A 251 -0.42 8.42 13.37
C GLY A 251 -1.58 8.74 12.43
N THR A 252 -1.25 9.55 11.43
CA THR A 252 -2.18 9.92 10.35
C THR A 252 -1.79 9.17 9.09
N TYR A 253 -2.70 8.33 8.59
CA TYR A 253 -2.47 7.46 7.46
C TYR A 253 -3.19 7.96 6.20
N THR A 254 -2.65 7.63 5.04
CA THR A 254 -3.33 7.78 3.74
C THR A 254 -3.45 6.42 3.07
N LEU A 255 -4.57 6.19 2.38
CA LEU A 255 -4.68 5.06 1.45
C LEU A 255 -3.75 5.32 0.25
N GLU A 256 -2.73 4.49 0.07
CA GLU A 256 -1.74 4.66 -0.98
C GLU A 256 -2.06 3.78 -2.22
N SER A 257 -2.58 2.58 -1.98
CA SER A 257 -2.99 1.65 -3.03
C SER A 257 -4.01 0.65 -2.50
N GLY A 258 -4.92 0.21 -3.35
CA GLY A 258 -5.79 -0.92 -3.09
C GLY A 258 -5.99 -1.77 -4.35
N PHE A 259 -6.44 -2.99 -4.14
CA PHE A 259 -6.73 -3.92 -5.21
C PHE A 259 -7.89 -4.82 -4.80
N ALA A 260 -8.90 -4.92 -5.65
CA ALA A 260 -10.03 -5.80 -5.44
C ALA A 260 -10.31 -6.65 -6.68
N THR A 261 -10.90 -7.83 -6.45
CA THR A 261 -11.19 -8.81 -7.49
C THR A 261 -12.63 -9.28 -7.42
N ARG A 262 -13.25 -9.57 -8.56
CA ARG A 262 -14.56 -10.23 -8.65
C ARG A 262 -14.44 -11.41 -9.61
N GLY A 263 -14.60 -12.61 -9.08
CA GLY A 263 -14.34 -13.83 -9.85
C GLY A 263 -12.89 -13.93 -10.31
N LYS A 264 -12.66 -14.49 -11.51
CA LYS A 264 -11.30 -14.80 -12.00
C LYS A 264 -10.66 -13.70 -12.84
N THR A 265 -11.45 -12.79 -13.41
CA THR A 265 -10.99 -11.89 -14.47
C THR A 265 -11.29 -10.43 -14.22
N GLU A 266 -12.23 -10.12 -13.32
CA GLU A 266 -12.58 -8.73 -13.05
C GLU A 266 -11.76 -8.23 -11.88
N THR A 267 -11.01 -7.17 -12.12
CA THR A 267 -10.08 -6.59 -11.16
C THR A 267 -10.17 -5.07 -11.21
N VAL A 268 -9.95 -4.41 -10.09
CA VAL A 268 -9.90 -2.95 -10.02
C VAL A 268 -8.76 -2.53 -9.11
N ARG A 269 -8.02 -1.50 -9.51
CA ARG A 269 -7.07 -0.82 -8.63
C ARG A 269 -7.77 0.35 -7.95
N ILE A 270 -7.37 0.62 -6.73
CA ILE A 270 -7.93 1.68 -5.90
C ILE A 270 -6.76 2.58 -5.49
N ARG A 271 -6.97 3.90 -5.50
CA ARG A 271 -6.00 4.88 -5.00
C ARG A 271 -6.70 5.90 -4.11
N ASN A 272 -5.92 6.74 -3.43
CA ASN A 272 -6.46 7.72 -2.48
C ASN A 272 -7.65 8.54 -3.02
N GLY A 273 -7.58 8.99 -4.28
CA GLY A 273 -8.62 9.85 -4.85
C GLY A 273 -8.73 11.17 -4.10
N LYS A 274 -9.87 11.39 -3.44
CA LYS A 274 -10.13 12.54 -2.54
C LYS A 274 -10.35 12.08 -1.09
N MET A 275 -9.93 10.87 -0.75
CA MET A 275 -10.09 10.31 0.59
C MET A 275 -9.26 11.09 1.61
N GLY A 276 -9.94 11.53 2.67
CA GLY A 276 -9.30 12.25 3.77
C GLY A 276 -8.28 11.41 4.54
N PRO A 277 -7.43 12.06 5.34
CA PRO A 277 -6.51 11.37 6.24
C PRO A 277 -7.24 10.46 7.23
N ILE A 278 -6.63 9.33 7.56
CA ILE A 278 -7.13 8.34 8.51
C ILE A 278 -6.34 8.48 9.81
N GLU A 279 -6.95 9.10 10.82
CA GLU A 279 -6.32 9.29 12.13
C GLU A 279 -6.49 8.03 13.01
N VAL A 280 -5.36 7.43 13.40
CA VAL A 280 -5.31 6.32 14.38
C VAL A 280 -4.77 6.86 15.70
N LYS A 281 -5.55 6.70 16.78
CA LYS A 281 -5.22 7.21 18.12
C LYS A 281 -4.74 6.09 19.05
N ALA A 282 -4.02 6.45 20.09
CA ALA A 282 -3.47 5.51 21.07
C ALA A 282 -4.58 4.67 21.72
N GLY A 283 -4.45 3.34 21.67
CA GLY A 283 -5.38 2.37 22.23
C GLY A 283 -6.77 2.35 21.58
N ALA A 284 -7.00 3.14 20.53
CA ALA A 284 -8.29 3.24 19.87
C ALA A 284 -8.32 2.40 18.59
N GLU A 285 -9.51 1.90 18.27
CA GLU A 285 -9.81 1.33 16.97
C GLU A 285 -10.34 2.40 16.02
N LYS A 286 -9.79 2.42 14.81
CA LYS A 286 -10.23 3.26 13.72
C LYS A 286 -10.82 2.41 12.61
N ASN A 287 -12.14 2.44 12.52
CA ASN A 287 -12.88 1.90 11.39
C ASN A 287 -12.99 2.95 10.28
N VAL A 288 -12.88 2.47 9.04
CA VAL A 288 -13.00 3.26 7.82
C VAL A 288 -14.16 2.71 7.00
N ASP A 289 -15.22 3.50 6.90
CA ASP A 289 -16.34 3.25 5.98
C ASP A 289 -15.94 3.70 4.57
N TRP A 290 -15.76 2.74 3.67
CA TRP A 290 -15.31 2.93 2.29
C TRP A 290 -15.82 1.79 1.40
N GLY A 291 -15.70 1.92 0.08
CA GLY A 291 -16.39 1.04 -0.84
C GLY A 291 -17.57 1.73 -1.52
N SER A 292 -18.74 1.15 -1.32
CA SER A 292 -20.01 1.56 -1.90
C SER A 292 -20.71 2.55 -0.98
N PRO A 293 -21.59 3.42 -1.52
CA PRO A 293 -21.93 3.54 -2.93
C PRO A 293 -20.81 4.14 -3.78
N VAL A 294 -20.70 3.69 -5.03
CA VAL A 294 -19.78 4.27 -6.01
C VAL A 294 -20.49 5.39 -6.77
N ARG A 295 -19.90 6.59 -6.75
CA ARG A 295 -20.27 7.76 -7.55
C ARG A 295 -19.41 7.84 -8.80
N ILE A 296 -20.01 8.31 -9.90
CA ILE A 296 -19.32 8.59 -11.16
C ILE A 296 -19.29 10.11 -11.35
N GLU A 297 -18.11 10.66 -11.67
CA GLU A 297 -17.90 12.06 -12.03
C GLU A 297 -17.36 12.10 -13.48
N PHE A 298 -17.93 12.98 -14.31
CA PHE A 298 -17.52 13.18 -15.70
C PHE A 298 -17.94 14.58 -16.18
N ASP A 299 -17.21 15.09 -17.17
CA ASP A 299 -17.56 16.33 -17.85
C ASP A 299 -18.53 16.07 -19.00
N TYR A 300 -19.38 17.06 -19.31
CA TYR A 300 -20.26 17.02 -20.46
C TYR A 300 -20.40 18.39 -21.12
N GLU A 301 -20.68 18.36 -22.42
CA GLU A 301 -21.00 19.53 -23.23
C GLU A 301 -22.40 19.36 -23.82
N LYS A 302 -23.09 20.49 -24.00
CA LYS A 302 -24.39 20.54 -24.67
C LYS A 302 -24.27 21.44 -25.89
N ASP A 303 -24.61 20.90 -27.05
CA ASP A 303 -24.70 21.64 -28.31
C ASP A 303 -26.05 21.35 -28.97
N GLY A 304 -26.97 22.31 -28.90
CA GLY A 304 -28.35 22.13 -29.37
C GLY A 304 -29.06 20.95 -28.69
N GLU A 305 -29.39 19.93 -29.49
CA GLU A 305 -30.03 18.68 -29.07
C GLU A 305 -29.04 17.58 -28.67
N TYR A 306 -27.74 17.82 -28.84
CA TYR A 306 -26.69 16.87 -28.51
C TYR A 306 -26.14 17.11 -27.09
N VAL A 307 -25.89 16.01 -26.38
CA VAL A 307 -25.13 15.98 -25.13
C VAL A 307 -23.92 15.09 -25.35
N THR A 308 -22.73 15.67 -25.29
CA THR A 308 -21.46 14.95 -25.43
C THR A 308 -20.88 14.72 -24.05
N VAL A 309 -20.70 13.47 -23.66
CA VAL A 309 -20.02 13.10 -22.41
C VAL A 309 -18.56 12.84 -22.72
N GLN A 310 -17.66 13.52 -22.03
CA GLN A 310 -16.23 13.38 -22.24
C GLN A 310 -15.75 12.01 -21.68
N PRO A 311 -14.68 11.42 -22.27
CA PRO A 311 -14.22 10.09 -21.88
C PRO A 311 -13.46 10.05 -20.54
N ASN A 312 -13.20 11.20 -19.92
CA ASN A 312 -12.50 11.37 -18.64
C ASN A 312 -13.44 11.08 -17.44
N VAL A 313 -13.88 9.83 -17.33
CA VAL A 313 -14.76 9.39 -16.25
C VAL A 313 -13.95 8.96 -15.04
N VAL A 314 -14.35 9.43 -13.85
CA VAL A 314 -13.74 9.07 -12.57
C VAL A 314 -14.77 8.44 -11.66
N PHE A 315 -14.37 7.43 -10.88
CA PHE A 315 -15.26 6.65 -10.03
C PHE A 315 -14.75 6.73 -8.60
N TYR A 316 -15.60 7.24 -7.70
CA TYR A 316 -15.29 7.44 -6.30
C TYR A 316 -16.18 6.58 -5.42
N GLY A 317 -15.61 5.97 -4.38
CA GLY A 317 -16.41 5.28 -3.37
C GLY A 317 -16.89 6.19 -2.25
N ALA A 318 -17.43 5.59 -1.20
CA ALA A 318 -18.03 6.30 -0.06
C ALA A 318 -17.03 7.20 0.68
N ALA A 319 -15.76 6.78 0.81
CA ALA A 319 -14.72 7.59 1.42
C ALA A 319 -14.06 8.56 0.43
N ASN A 320 -14.54 8.62 -0.81
CA ASN A 320 -13.91 9.28 -1.95
C ASN A 320 -12.56 8.67 -2.38
N GLU A 321 -12.31 7.40 -2.05
CA GLU A 321 -11.27 6.62 -2.72
C GLU A 321 -11.59 6.47 -4.21
N GLU A 322 -10.57 6.49 -5.06
CA GLU A 322 -10.76 6.40 -6.50
C GLU A 322 -10.53 4.97 -6.99
N TYR A 323 -11.53 4.43 -7.68
CA TYR A 323 -11.41 3.22 -8.46
C TYR A 323 -10.85 3.58 -9.82
N HIS A 324 -9.82 2.87 -10.26
CA HIS A 324 -9.19 3.08 -11.56
C HIS A 324 -8.83 1.74 -12.20
N THR A 325 -8.46 1.77 -13.48
CA THR A 325 -8.23 0.59 -14.36
C THR A 325 -9.46 -0.16 -14.86
N PHE A 326 -10.68 0.35 -14.67
CA PHE A 326 -11.78 -0.02 -15.55
C PHE A 326 -11.74 0.88 -16.80
N THR A 327 -12.10 0.33 -17.95
CA THR A 327 -12.37 1.11 -19.15
C THR A 327 -13.88 1.13 -19.34
N PRO A 328 -14.54 2.30 -19.27
CA PRO A 328 -15.94 2.40 -19.58
C PRO A 328 -16.24 1.83 -20.97
N ASN A 329 -17.30 1.03 -21.10
CA ASN A 329 -17.68 0.38 -22.35
C ASN A 329 -19.21 0.27 -22.44
N ALA A 330 -19.74 -0.39 -23.46
CA ALA A 330 -21.19 -0.51 -23.67
C ALA A 330 -21.96 -1.19 -22.51
N LYS A 331 -21.26 -1.83 -21.55
CA LYS A 331 -21.81 -2.40 -20.31
C LYS A 331 -21.74 -1.45 -19.11
N SER A 332 -21.17 -0.25 -19.27
CA SER A 332 -21.16 0.79 -18.26
C SER A 332 -22.57 1.28 -17.93
N PRO A 333 -22.77 1.94 -16.77
CA PRO A 333 -24.06 2.51 -16.39
C PRO A 333 -24.65 3.40 -17.48
N LYS A 334 -25.99 3.35 -17.62
CA LYS A 334 -26.74 4.20 -18.54
C LYS A 334 -26.76 5.63 -18.00
N ILE A 335 -26.29 6.57 -18.80
CA ILE A 335 -26.43 8.00 -18.53
C ILE A 335 -27.82 8.42 -19.01
N ILE A 336 -28.60 9.04 -18.13
CA ILE A 336 -29.97 9.47 -18.42
C ILE A 336 -30.07 10.97 -18.18
N VAL A 337 -30.43 11.71 -19.22
CA VAL A 337 -30.76 13.14 -19.12
C VAL A 337 -32.28 13.26 -19.00
N ARG A 338 -32.74 13.96 -17.97
CA ARG A 338 -34.17 14.16 -17.70
C ARG A 338 -34.53 15.63 -17.82
N ASP A 339 -35.74 15.88 -18.32
CA ASP A 339 -36.34 17.20 -18.28
C ASP A 339 -36.62 17.56 -16.81
N LYS A 340 -36.06 18.69 -16.36
CA LYS A 340 -36.11 19.10 -14.94
C LYS A 340 -37.54 19.30 -14.43
N ARG A 341 -38.47 19.73 -15.29
CA ARG A 341 -39.84 20.05 -14.91
C ARG A 341 -40.73 18.82 -14.81
N THR A 342 -40.59 17.89 -15.76
CA THR A 342 -41.47 16.73 -15.92
C THR A 342 -40.85 15.43 -15.40
N GLY A 343 -39.52 15.40 -15.18
CA GLY A 343 -38.78 14.21 -14.78
C GLY A 343 -38.65 13.14 -15.88
N LYS A 344 -39.19 13.39 -17.08
CA LYS A 344 -39.16 12.46 -18.22
C LYS A 344 -37.75 12.39 -18.80
N GLU A 345 -37.34 11.17 -19.19
CA GLU A 345 -36.12 10.95 -19.96
C GLU A 345 -36.23 11.67 -21.31
N VAL A 346 -35.22 12.50 -21.62
CA VAL A 346 -35.12 13.26 -22.87
C VAL A 346 -34.14 12.57 -23.82
N ILE A 347 -32.97 12.21 -23.29
CA ILE A 347 -31.93 11.48 -24.01
C ILE A 347 -31.21 10.54 -23.05
N SER A 348 -30.66 9.46 -23.58
CA SER A 348 -29.78 8.58 -22.83
C SER A 348 -28.72 7.93 -23.69
N GLY A 349 -27.65 7.48 -23.04
CA GLY A 349 -26.51 6.85 -23.69
C GLY A 349 -25.65 6.02 -22.74
N ARG A 350 -24.61 5.40 -23.29
CA ARG A 350 -23.59 4.65 -22.54
C ARG A 350 -22.21 4.98 -23.10
N PHE A 351 -21.17 4.80 -22.29
CA PHE A 351 -19.80 4.90 -22.76
C PHE A 351 -19.49 3.85 -23.84
N GLY A 352 -18.73 4.22 -24.86
CA GLY A 352 -18.26 3.30 -25.91
C GLY A 352 -19.34 2.77 -26.87
N GLY A 353 -20.53 3.38 -26.90
CA GLY A 353 -21.56 3.09 -27.90
C GLY A 353 -21.88 4.32 -28.75
N CYS A 354 -21.57 4.23 -30.04
CA CYS A 354 -22.50 4.70 -31.07
C CYS A 354 -23.32 3.47 -31.49
#